data_AF-A0A5C2RW12-F1
#
_entry.id   AF-A0A5C2RW12-F1
#
_cell.length_a   1.000
_cell.length_b   1.000
_cell.length_c   1.000
_cell.angle_alpha   90.00
_cell.angle_beta   90.00
_cell.angle_gamma   90.00
#
_symmetry.space_group_name_H-M   'P 1'
#
loop_
_entity.id
_entity.type
_entity.pdbx_description
1 polymer ?
#
loop_
_entity_poly.entity_id
_entity_poly.type
_entity_poly.pdbx_seq_one_letter_code
_entity_poly.pdbx_strand_id
1 'polypeptide(L)'
;MDLTEPNTCAWSLSVAIPLDVIGSVMEHCDFFTLAILPSLSRAAYRLVAHCLRDRYRASVRPFVRDIDLFNALLRRYGGIISGSVALHFLFPDARWEPNDLELYLPEGQINAFMKAVTDKDGLNFSPFNPKWVLGDPDELLGLLPNTESVGDAVHEVHDGTGEGVGLGIGDLE
;
A
#
# COMPACT_ATOMS: atom_id res chain seq x y z
N MET A 1 11.99 -59.46 -6.17
CA MET A 1 11.28 -58.17 -6.23
C MET A 1 11.72 -57.41 -5.01
N ASP A 2 12.68 -56.53 -5.23
CA ASP A 2 13.43 -55.83 -4.20
C ASP A 2 12.75 -54.47 -3.99
N LEU A 3 12.27 -54.22 -2.77
CA LEU A 3 11.61 -52.99 -2.38
C LEU A 3 12.71 -51.99 -2.04
N THR A 4 13.21 -51.30 -3.06
CA THR A 4 14.09 -50.14 -2.89
C THR A 4 13.33 -49.06 -2.12
N GLU A 5 13.65 -48.92 -0.84
CA GLU A 5 13.15 -47.85 0.01
C GLU A 5 13.49 -46.49 -0.61
N PRO A 6 12.56 -45.52 -0.64
CA PRO A 6 12.90 -44.16 -0.99
C PRO A 6 13.79 -43.60 0.11
N ASN A 7 15.07 -43.45 -0.21
CA ASN A 7 16.02 -42.59 0.50
C ASN A 7 15.40 -41.19 0.64
N THR A 8 14.61 -41.00 1.68
CA THR A 8 14.25 -39.70 2.20
C THR A 8 15.54 -39.17 2.80
N CYS A 9 16.35 -38.59 1.92
CA CYS A 9 17.45 -37.73 2.27
C CYS A 9 16.81 -36.51 2.94
N ALA A 10 16.40 -36.70 4.20
CA ALA A 10 16.16 -35.65 5.14
C ALA A 10 17.54 -35.01 5.35
N TRP A 11 17.88 -34.08 4.46
CA TRP A 11 18.93 -33.12 4.70
C TRP A 11 18.51 -32.38 5.97
N SER A 12 18.92 -32.94 7.11
CA SER A 12 18.93 -32.27 8.37
C SER A 12 19.86 -31.09 8.16
N LEU A 13 19.29 -29.94 7.79
CA LEU A 13 19.88 -28.61 7.91
C LEU A 13 20.03 -28.30 9.42
N SER A 14 20.64 -29.22 10.18
CA SER A 14 20.99 -29.12 11.59
C SER A 14 22.20 -28.23 11.81
N VAL A 15 22.69 -27.54 10.77
CA VAL A 15 23.40 -26.30 10.98
C VAL A 15 22.34 -25.29 11.36
N ALA A 16 22.14 -25.10 12.67
CA ALA A 16 21.28 -24.06 13.21
C ALA A 16 21.80 -22.72 12.69
N ILE A 17 21.20 -22.22 11.61
CA ILE A 17 21.50 -20.89 11.08
C ILE A 17 21.12 -19.91 12.19
N PRO A 18 22.04 -19.03 12.63
CA PRO A 18 21.73 -18.01 13.62
C PRO A 18 20.51 -17.15 13.19
N LEU A 19 19.64 -16.81 14.14
CA LEU A 19 18.39 -16.09 13.86
C LEU A 19 18.63 -14.69 13.26
N ASP A 20 19.74 -14.04 13.61
CA ASP A 20 20.19 -12.77 13.05
C ASP A 20 20.54 -12.88 11.57
N VAL A 21 21.19 -13.98 11.15
CA VAL A 21 21.47 -14.24 9.73
C VAL A 21 20.16 -14.44 8.96
N ILE A 22 19.21 -15.19 9.52
CA ILE A 22 17.88 -15.37 8.89
C ILE A 22 17.15 -14.03 8.77
N GLY A 23 17.18 -13.21 9.83
CA GLY A 23 16.62 -11.87 9.81
C GLY A 23 17.20 -11.01 8.69
N SER A 24 18.54 -10.99 8.57
CA SER A 24 19.23 -10.24 7.52
C SER A 24 18.87 -10.72 6.11
N VAL A 25 18.73 -12.03 5.90
CA VAL A 25 18.26 -12.55 4.59
C VAL A 25 16.83 -12.09 4.31
N MET A 26 15.93 -12.18 5.30
CA MET A 26 14.53 -11.79 5.14
C MET A 26 14.35 -10.29 4.85
N GLU A 27 15.22 -9.43 5.40
CA GLU A 27 15.21 -8.00 5.12
C GLU A 27 15.36 -7.70 3.63
N HIS A 28 16.15 -8.51 2.91
CA HIS A 28 16.42 -8.39 1.47
C HIS A 28 15.49 -9.25 0.60
N CYS A 29 14.57 -10.01 1.20
CA CYS A 29 13.58 -10.74 0.42
C CYS A 29 12.51 -9.79 -0.13
N ASP A 30 12.16 -9.98 -1.40
CA ASP A 30 11.03 -9.32 -2.02
C ASP A 30 9.70 -9.74 -1.38
N PHE A 31 8.65 -8.95 -1.63
CA PHE A 31 7.33 -9.20 -1.06
C PHE A 31 6.75 -10.57 -1.47
N PHE A 32 6.99 -11.01 -2.71
CA PHE A 32 6.46 -12.28 -3.22
C PHE A 32 7.05 -13.48 -2.47
N THR A 33 8.36 -13.46 -2.23
CA THR A 33 9.08 -14.46 -1.44
C THR A 33 8.54 -14.47 -0.01
N LEU A 34 8.41 -13.31 0.63
CA LEU A 34 7.83 -13.18 1.96
C LEU A 34 6.37 -13.63 2.03
N ALA A 35 5.60 -13.57 0.94
CA ALA A 35 4.21 -14.05 0.92
C ALA A 35 4.11 -15.59 0.93
N ILE A 36 5.12 -16.29 0.39
CA ILE A 36 5.13 -17.76 0.29
C ILE A 36 5.66 -18.40 1.58
N LEU A 37 6.73 -17.85 2.17
CA LEU A 37 7.42 -18.41 3.32
C LEU A 37 6.54 -18.77 4.54
N PRO A 38 5.49 -17.99 4.91
CA PRO A 38 4.63 -18.30 6.04
C PRO A 38 3.90 -19.64 5.92
N SER A 39 3.70 -20.15 4.70
CA SER A 39 3.05 -21.44 4.44
C SER A 39 3.93 -22.65 4.81
N LEU A 40 5.25 -22.46 4.93
CA LEU A 40 6.19 -23.55 5.17
C LEU A 40 6.18 -24.03 6.63
N SER A 41 6.03 -23.11 7.59
CA SER A 41 5.97 -23.46 9.01
C SER A 41 5.47 -22.30 9.88
N ARG A 42 5.07 -22.62 11.12
CA ARG A 42 4.72 -21.61 12.13
C ARG A 42 5.89 -20.72 12.52
N ALA A 43 7.12 -21.25 12.50
CA ALA A 43 8.32 -20.47 12.76
C ALA A 43 8.56 -19.45 11.64
N ALA A 44 8.47 -19.89 10.38
CA ALA A 44 8.56 -19.01 9.21
C ALA A 44 7.49 -17.92 9.24
N TYR A 45 6.24 -18.25 9.56
CA TYR A 45 5.18 -17.25 9.74
C TYR A 45 5.55 -16.16 10.76
N ARG A 46 6.09 -16.54 11.92
CA ARG A 46 6.47 -15.58 12.97
C ARG A 46 7.62 -14.67 12.52
N LEU A 47 8.61 -15.22 11.83
CA LEU A 47 9.74 -14.47 11.30
C LEU A 47 9.30 -13.48 10.22
N VAL A 48 8.49 -13.92 9.25
CA VAL A 48 7.94 -13.03 8.22
C VAL A 48 7.08 -11.94 8.85
N ALA A 49 6.20 -12.28 9.80
CA ALA A 49 5.36 -11.29 10.48
C ALA A 49 6.18 -10.26 11.26
N HIS A 50 7.34 -10.65 11.80
CA HIS A 50 8.27 -9.74 12.45
C HIS A 50 8.96 -8.82 11.43
N CYS A 51 9.54 -9.39 10.37
CA CYS A 51 10.21 -8.65 9.30
C CYS A 51 9.28 -7.63 8.63
N LEU A 52 8.05 -8.03 8.26
CA LEU A 52 7.06 -7.12 7.69
C LEU A 52 6.65 -6.02 8.66
N ARG A 53 6.58 -6.30 9.97
CA ARG A 53 6.26 -5.27 10.97
C ARG A 53 7.38 -4.25 11.09
N ASP A 54 8.64 -4.69 11.03
CA ASP A 54 9.80 -3.80 11.12
C ASP A 54 9.93 -2.95 9.86
N ARG A 55 9.73 -3.54 8.67
CA ARG A 55 9.66 -2.82 7.39
C ARG A 55 8.55 -1.77 7.40
N TYR A 56 7.35 -2.13 7.85
CA TYR A 56 6.23 -1.19 8.01
C TYR A 56 6.59 -0.03 8.95
N ARG A 57 7.17 -0.34 10.12
CA ARG A 57 7.59 0.68 11.08
C ARG A 57 8.64 1.60 10.48
N ALA A 58 9.63 1.07 9.77
CA ALA A 58 10.67 1.85 9.11
C ALA A 58 10.08 2.83 8.08
N SER A 59 9.13 2.39 7.24
CA SER A 59 8.53 3.24 6.21
C SER A 59 7.58 4.31 6.76
N VAL A 60 6.88 4.05 7.86
CA VAL A 60 5.87 4.99 8.40
C VAL A 60 6.44 5.96 9.43
N ARG A 61 7.49 5.56 10.16
CA ARG A 61 8.08 6.35 11.26
C ARG A 61 8.53 7.77 10.89
N PRO A 62 9.03 8.06 9.68
CA PRO A 62 9.38 9.43 9.29
C PRO A 62 8.20 10.40 9.37
N PHE A 63 6.97 9.91 9.18
CA PHE A 63 5.76 10.72 9.11
C PHE A 63 4.93 10.70 10.41
N VAL A 64 5.06 9.62 11.18
CA VAL A 64 4.19 9.35 12.33
C VAL A 64 5.01 9.07 13.58
N ARG A 65 4.85 9.92 14.61
CA ARG A 65 5.56 9.76 15.88
C ARG A 65 5.06 8.57 16.70
N ASP A 66 3.74 8.38 16.79
CA ASP A 66 3.10 7.27 17.48
C ASP A 66 2.39 6.35 16.48
N ILE A 67 3.14 5.36 16.00
CA ILE A 67 2.67 4.40 14.99
C ILE A 67 1.54 3.51 15.55
N ASP A 68 1.56 3.21 16.84
CA ASP A 68 0.57 2.30 17.44
C ASP A 68 -0.79 3.00 17.58
N LEU A 69 -0.80 4.27 17.99
CA LEU A 69 -2.01 5.10 17.97
C LEU A 69 -2.51 5.32 16.53
N PHE A 70 -1.62 5.63 15.60
CA PHE A 70 -1.98 5.81 14.19
C PHE A 70 -2.61 4.55 13.59
N ASN A 71 -2.04 3.37 13.85
CA ASN A 71 -2.61 2.08 13.45
C ASN A 71 -4.00 1.86 14.04
N ALA A 72 -4.24 2.26 15.29
CA ALA A 72 -5.56 2.16 15.91
C ALA A 72 -6.58 3.05 15.19
N LEU A 73 -6.18 4.26 14.78
CA LEU A 73 -7.03 5.16 14.00
C LEU A 73 -7.30 4.60 12.59
N LEU A 74 -6.29 4.13 11.87
CA LEU A 74 -6.47 3.49 10.56
C LEU A 74 -7.48 2.34 10.64
N ARG A 75 -7.34 1.43 11.62
CA ARG A 75 -8.29 0.33 11.82
C ARG A 75 -9.70 0.82 12.18
N ARG A 76 -9.81 1.83 13.04
CA ARG A 76 -11.10 2.38 13.48
C ARG A 76 -11.88 3.03 12.33
N TYR A 77 -11.19 3.72 11.43
CA TYR A 77 -11.81 4.48 10.34
C TYR A 77 -11.74 3.77 8.98
N GLY A 78 -11.14 2.58 8.91
CA GLY A 78 -10.96 1.82 7.67
C GLY A 78 -9.90 2.43 6.73
N GLY A 79 -8.97 3.20 7.27
CA GLY A 79 -7.91 3.84 6.51
C GLY A 79 -6.83 2.86 6.05
N ILE A 80 -6.32 3.07 4.85
CA ILE A 80 -5.26 2.26 4.23
C ILE A 80 -4.14 3.20 3.77
N ILE A 81 -2.89 2.83 4.03
CA ILE A 81 -1.73 3.56 3.51
C ILE A 81 -1.57 3.29 2.02
N SER A 82 -1.35 4.35 1.25
CA SER A 82 -1.17 4.31 -0.20
C SER A 82 0.13 5.00 -0.63
N GLY A 83 0.26 5.20 -1.94
CA GLY A 83 1.29 6.07 -2.49
C GLY A 83 2.71 5.53 -2.36
N SER A 84 3.63 6.49 -2.27
CA SER A 84 5.07 6.27 -2.17
C SER A 84 5.42 5.39 -0.97
N VAL A 85 4.82 5.58 0.21
CA VAL A 85 5.08 4.74 1.39
C VAL A 85 4.65 3.29 1.17
N ALA A 86 3.48 3.06 0.60
CA ALA A 86 2.99 1.70 0.33
C ALA A 86 3.87 0.98 -0.71
N LEU A 87 4.29 1.68 -1.76
CA LEU A 87 5.19 1.14 -2.77
C LEU A 87 6.58 0.84 -2.17
N HIS A 88 7.14 1.74 -1.36
CA HIS A 88 8.43 1.53 -0.72
C HIS A 88 8.41 0.33 0.25
N PHE A 89 7.28 0.09 0.92
CA PHE A 89 7.08 -1.10 1.73
C PHE A 89 7.15 -2.40 0.90
N LEU A 90 6.62 -2.39 -0.33
CA LEU A 90 6.66 -3.55 -1.25
C LEU A 90 8.03 -3.72 -1.92
N PHE A 91 8.74 -2.63 -2.18
CA PHE A 91 10.03 -2.57 -2.88
C PHE A 91 11.11 -1.94 -1.99
N PRO A 92 11.62 -2.65 -0.96
CA PRO A 92 12.56 -2.10 0.02
C PRO A 92 13.91 -1.67 -0.58
N ASP A 93 14.30 -2.22 -1.74
CA ASP A 93 15.55 -1.87 -2.43
C ASP A 93 15.39 -0.70 -3.43
N ALA A 94 14.24 -0.01 -3.41
CA ALA A 94 14.02 1.17 -4.22
C ALA A 94 15.05 2.26 -3.90
N ARG A 95 15.57 2.94 -4.93
CA ARG A 95 16.55 4.03 -4.79
C ARG A 95 15.93 5.40 -4.52
N TRP A 96 14.63 5.44 -4.22
CA TRP A 96 13.87 6.66 -3.95
C TRP A 96 13.28 6.56 -2.55
N GLU A 97 13.13 7.70 -1.89
CA GLU A 97 12.56 7.80 -0.54
C GLU A 97 11.14 8.39 -0.63
N PRO A 98 10.17 7.88 0.16
CA PRO A 98 8.86 8.51 0.29
C PRO A 98 8.99 9.94 0.84
N ASN A 99 8.30 10.90 0.23
CA ASN A 99 8.32 12.31 0.67
C ASN A 99 7.09 12.70 1.48
N ASP A 100 6.05 11.88 1.43
CA ASP A 100 4.75 12.12 2.03
C ASP A 100 4.10 10.80 2.48
N LEU A 101 3.03 10.92 3.27
CA LEU A 101 2.21 9.79 3.69
C LEU A 101 0.80 9.98 3.14
N GLU A 102 0.46 9.17 2.13
CA GLU A 102 -0.86 9.16 1.53
C GLU A 102 -1.76 8.08 2.15
N LEU A 103 -3.05 8.39 2.25
CA LEU A 103 -4.05 7.50 2.84
C LEU A 103 -5.32 7.47 1.98
N TYR A 104 -5.88 6.28 1.79
CA TYR A 104 -7.27 6.11 1.38
C TYR A 104 -8.16 5.93 2.60
N LEU A 105 -9.30 6.62 2.60
CA LEU A 105 -10.33 6.51 3.63
C LEU A 105 -11.67 6.19 2.96
N PRO A 106 -12.55 5.40 3.61
CA PRO A 106 -13.92 5.23 3.14
C PRO A 106 -14.66 6.56 3.07
N GLU A 107 -15.59 6.67 2.13
CA GLU A 107 -16.45 7.84 2.00
C GLU A 107 -17.17 8.14 3.32
N GLY A 108 -17.28 9.44 3.66
CA GLY A 108 -17.88 9.90 4.90
C GLY A 108 -16.99 9.81 6.15
N GLN A 109 -15.85 9.11 6.10
CA GLN A 109 -14.95 9.01 7.27
C GLN A 109 -13.92 10.14 7.37
N ILE A 110 -13.69 10.89 6.28
CA ILE A 110 -12.63 11.89 6.20
C ILE A 110 -12.68 12.91 7.35
N ASN A 111 -13.84 13.50 7.62
CA ASN A 111 -13.98 14.53 8.66
C ASN A 111 -13.74 13.97 10.07
N ALA A 112 -14.24 12.76 10.33
CA ALA A 112 -14.07 12.11 11.63
C ALA A 112 -12.62 11.67 11.86
N PHE A 113 -11.96 11.17 10.81
CA PHE A 113 -10.55 10.83 10.84
C PHE A 113 -9.68 12.08 11.04
N MET A 114 -9.91 13.14 10.26
CA MET A 114 -9.19 14.41 10.38
C MET A 114 -9.30 14.98 11.80
N LYS A 115 -10.50 14.98 12.39
CA LYS A 115 -10.69 15.40 13.79
C LYS A 115 -9.85 14.56 14.76
N ALA A 116 -9.78 13.24 14.57
CA ALA A 116 -9.04 12.35 15.45
C ALA A 116 -7.51 12.49 15.32
N VAL A 117 -6.97 12.66 14.11
CA VAL A 117 -5.52 12.81 13.90
C VAL A 117 -5.01 14.20 14.30
N THR A 118 -5.87 15.22 14.24
CA THR A 118 -5.55 16.60 14.66
C THR A 118 -5.82 16.87 16.14
N ASP A 119 -6.32 15.88 16.88
CA ASP A 119 -6.54 16.00 18.32
C ASP A 119 -5.22 16.27 19.04
N LYS A 120 -5.19 17.32 19.87
CA LYS A 120 -4.00 17.77 20.61
C LYS A 120 -3.55 16.75 21.65
N ASP A 121 -4.49 15.97 22.18
CA ASP A 121 -4.20 14.89 23.12
C ASP A 121 -3.89 13.56 22.40
N GLY A 122 -4.04 13.54 21.07
CA GLY A 122 -3.77 12.39 20.19
C GLY A 122 -2.49 12.55 19.38
N LEU A 123 -2.57 12.30 18.08
CA LEU A 123 -1.42 12.42 17.17
C LEU A 123 -1.00 13.88 16.94
N ASN A 124 -1.88 14.84 17.23
CA ASN A 124 -1.62 16.27 17.12
C ASN A 124 -1.03 16.67 15.76
N PHE A 125 -1.56 16.10 14.68
CA PHE A 125 -1.18 16.50 13.34
C PHE A 125 -1.68 17.92 13.08
N SER A 126 -0.82 18.73 12.46
CA SER A 126 -1.22 20.04 11.99
C SER A 126 -1.90 19.87 10.63
N PRO A 127 -3.17 20.26 10.48
CA PRO A 127 -3.78 20.29 9.15
C PRO A 127 -2.99 21.28 8.29
N PHE A 128 -2.44 20.82 7.16
CA PHE A 128 -1.84 21.72 6.19
C PHE A 128 -2.94 22.58 5.57
N ASN A 129 -2.68 23.88 5.39
CA ASN A 129 -3.68 24.82 4.87
C ASN A 129 -4.02 24.45 3.41
N PRO A 130 -5.28 24.10 3.10
CA PRO A 130 -5.67 23.32 1.91
C PRO A 130 -5.70 24.09 0.58
N LYS A 131 -5.03 25.24 0.46
CA LYS A 131 -5.04 26.04 -0.79
C LYS A 131 -4.51 25.29 -2.04
N TRP A 132 -3.98 24.07 -1.89
CA TRP A 132 -3.34 23.30 -2.96
C TRP A 132 -4.02 21.97 -3.30
N VAL A 133 -5.04 21.51 -2.56
CA VAL A 133 -5.56 20.11 -2.71
C VAL A 133 -6.89 20.04 -3.45
N LEU A 134 -7.65 21.13 -3.44
CA LEU A 134 -8.77 21.30 -4.35
C LEU A 134 -8.36 22.53 -5.15
N GLY A 135 -7.85 22.35 -6.37
CA GLY A 135 -8.00 23.42 -7.36
C GLY A 135 -9.45 23.89 -7.26
N ASP A 136 -9.65 25.20 -7.22
CA ASP A 136 -10.97 25.80 -7.02
C ASP A 136 -11.99 24.96 -7.81
N PRO A 137 -13.04 24.37 -7.20
CA PRO A 137 -13.96 23.53 -7.96
C PRO A 137 -14.50 24.26 -9.21
N ASP A 138 -14.49 25.59 -9.19
CA ASP A 138 -14.79 26.48 -10.33
C ASP A 138 -13.69 26.48 -11.43
N GLU A 139 -12.41 26.25 -11.11
CA GLU A 139 -11.32 26.04 -12.09
C GLU A 139 -11.41 24.66 -12.77
N LEU A 140 -11.80 23.61 -12.04
CA LEU A 140 -11.99 22.27 -12.62
C LEU A 140 -13.22 22.20 -13.55
N LEU A 141 -14.26 22.98 -13.26
CA LEU A 141 -15.43 23.15 -14.15
C LEU A 141 -15.11 23.99 -15.40
N GLY A 142 -14.11 24.86 -15.36
CA GLY A 142 -13.67 25.67 -16.50
C GLY A 142 -12.81 24.94 -17.53
N LEU A 143 -12.35 23.72 -17.23
CA LEU A 143 -11.52 22.90 -18.12
C LEU A 143 -12.30 21.80 -18.86
N LEU A 144 -13.58 21.61 -18.55
CA LEU A 144 -14.45 20.78 -19.38
C LEU A 144 -14.81 21.59 -20.63
N PRO A 145 -14.51 21.10 -21.85
CA PRO A 145 -14.93 21.80 -23.07
C PRO A 145 -16.46 21.93 -23.05
N ASN A 146 -16.96 23.15 -23.20
CA ASN A 146 -18.38 23.46 -23.31
C ASN A 146 -19.05 22.50 -24.31
N THR A 147 -19.78 21.51 -23.83
CA THR A 147 -20.66 20.67 -24.64
C THR A 147 -21.98 21.42 -24.86
N GLU A 148 -21.91 22.59 -25.49
CA GLU A 148 -23.07 23.29 -26.03
C GLU A 148 -22.81 23.62 -27.49
N SER A 149 -23.09 22.65 -28.36
CA SER A 149 -23.74 22.83 -29.68
C SER A 149 -23.50 21.60 -30.57
N VAL A 150 -24.27 20.54 -30.36
CA VAL A 150 -24.59 19.61 -31.44
C VAL A 150 -26.11 19.52 -31.49
N GLY A 151 -26.67 20.38 -32.33
CA GLY A 151 -28.06 20.26 -32.76
C GLY A 151 -28.24 19.00 -33.59
N ASP A 152 -29.41 18.40 -33.42
CA ASP A 152 -30.14 17.56 -34.37
C ASP A 152 -29.34 16.81 -35.44
N ALA A 153 -29.11 15.52 -35.18
CA ALA A 153 -29.21 14.51 -36.21
C ALA A 153 -29.67 13.18 -35.58
N VAL A 154 -30.97 12.95 -35.64
CA VAL A 154 -31.56 11.61 -35.48
C VAL A 154 -31.11 10.76 -36.66
N HIS A 155 -30.28 9.73 -36.43
CA HIS A 155 -30.31 8.54 -37.26
C HIS A 155 -29.75 7.30 -36.53
N GLU A 156 -30.62 6.30 -36.45
CA GLU A 156 -30.40 4.83 -36.41
C GLU A 156 -29.28 4.22 -35.55
N VAL A 157 -29.75 3.54 -34.49
CA VAL A 157 -29.53 2.10 -34.18
C VAL A 157 -28.27 1.44 -34.76
N HIS A 158 -27.30 1.12 -33.91
CA HIS A 158 -26.76 -0.24 -33.88
C HIS A 158 -26.15 -0.63 -32.52
N ASP A 159 -26.41 -1.88 -32.20
CA ASP A 159 -26.09 -2.69 -31.02
C ASP A 159 -24.58 -2.92 -30.80
N GLY A 160 -24.19 -3.15 -29.54
CA GLY A 160 -23.04 -4.00 -29.23
C GLY A 160 -21.83 -3.39 -28.52
N THR A 161 -21.50 -4.02 -27.39
CA THR A 161 -20.18 -4.19 -26.76
C THR A 161 -19.57 -3.04 -25.96
N GLY A 162 -19.39 -3.31 -24.66
CA GLY A 162 -18.77 -2.41 -23.70
C GLY A 162 -17.26 -2.34 -23.81
N GLU A 163 -16.72 -1.19 -23.38
CA GLU A 163 -15.28 -0.97 -23.23
C GLU A 163 -14.99 -0.44 -21.82
N GLY A 164 -14.01 -1.07 -21.18
CA GLY A 164 -13.43 -0.63 -19.92
C GLY A 164 -12.47 0.53 -20.13
N VAL A 165 -12.49 1.49 -19.21
CA VAL A 165 -11.57 2.64 -19.22
C VAL A 165 -10.31 2.27 -18.45
N GLY A 166 -9.23 2.00 -19.18
CA GLY A 166 -7.86 1.98 -18.65
C GLY A 166 -7.22 3.35 -18.83
N LEU A 167 -6.79 3.99 -17.74
CA LEU A 167 -6.02 5.24 -17.80
C LEU A 167 -4.53 4.91 -17.86
N GLY A 168 -3.90 5.39 -18.93
CA GLY A 168 -2.49 5.17 -19.26
C GLY A 168 -1.53 5.94 -18.37
N ILE A 169 -0.39 5.31 -18.12
CA ILE A 169 0.81 5.87 -17.51
C ILE A 169 1.49 6.75 -18.56
N GLY A 170 1.71 8.02 -18.22
CA GLY A 170 2.60 8.91 -18.95
C GLY A 170 4.01 8.77 -18.41
N ASP A 171 4.93 8.38 -19.28
CA ASP A 171 6.37 8.46 -19.11
C ASP A 171 6.80 9.92 -18.84
N LEU A 172 7.73 10.12 -17.91
CA LEU A 172 8.59 11.30 -17.88
C LEU A 172 10.03 10.88 -17.58
N GLU A 173 10.91 11.43 -18.40
CA GLU A 173 12.35 11.26 -18.56
C GLU A 173 13.17 11.48 -17.27
#